data_AF-A0A6G9HEG2-F1
#
_entry.id   AF-A0A6G9HEG2-F1
#
_cell.length_a   1.000
_cell.length_b   1.000
_cell.length_c   1.000
_cell.angle_alpha   90.00
_cell.angle_beta   90.00
_cell.angle_gamma   90.00
#
_symmetry.space_group_name_H-M   'P 1'
#
loop_
_entity.id
_entity.type
_entity.pdbx_description
1 polymer ?
#
loop_
_entity_poly.entity_id
_entity_poly.type
_entity_poly.pdbx_seq_one_letter_code
_entity_poly.pdbx_strand_id
1 'polypeptide(L)'
;ILHKNSNNSIDWYEFCKDAVFSVSIAFFGIFIAFFLYKPVYSSFQNLDLINSFVKMGPKRIFSDKIKNGIYDWSYNRGYIDAFYGTFFTVGIRKLAKFANFFDRRIIDGIPNGAGFMSFFVAEVIKSVGGGRISSYLFFYFSYVSICLLSYYFLNL
;
A
#
# COMPACT_ATOMS: atom_id res chain seq x y z
N ILE A 1 2.00 31.50 -33.24
CA ILE A 1 3.19 30.62 -33.26
C ILE A 1 2.83 29.43 -34.14
N LEU A 2 3.43 29.34 -35.33
CA LEU A 2 3.05 28.40 -36.38
C LEU A 2 3.25 26.94 -35.93
N HIS A 3 2.18 26.12 -35.98
CA HIS A 3 2.33 24.67 -36.00
C HIS A 3 2.94 24.26 -37.34
N LYS A 4 4.20 23.83 -37.31
CA LYS A 4 4.85 23.15 -38.42
C LYS A 4 4.23 21.74 -38.48
N ASN A 5 3.34 21.53 -39.43
CA ASN A 5 2.84 20.22 -39.81
C ASN A 5 4.07 19.38 -40.20
N SER A 6 4.54 18.51 -39.32
CA SER A 6 5.57 17.55 -39.67
C SER A 6 4.93 16.56 -40.63
N ASN A 7 5.41 16.53 -41.87
CA ASN A 7 5.11 15.44 -42.77
C ASN A 7 5.53 14.14 -42.08
N ASN A 8 4.59 13.45 -41.44
CA ASN A 8 4.74 12.07 -40.97
C ASN A 8 4.70 11.15 -42.20
N SER A 9 5.62 11.35 -43.15
CA SER A 9 5.95 10.29 -44.09
C SER A 9 6.63 9.22 -43.26
N ILE A 10 5.92 8.12 -43.01
CA ILE A 10 6.50 6.90 -42.44
C ILE A 10 7.81 6.65 -43.19
N ASP A 11 8.92 6.74 -42.47
CA ASP A 11 10.22 6.37 -43.02
C ASP A 11 10.23 4.85 -43.15
N TRP A 12 9.68 4.39 -44.27
CA TRP A 12 9.56 2.97 -44.60
C TRP A 12 10.90 2.26 -44.55
N TYR A 13 12.00 2.98 -44.80
CA TYR A 13 13.34 2.43 -44.71
C TYR A 13 13.75 2.18 -43.26
N GLU A 14 13.51 3.15 -42.37
CA GLU A 14 13.75 2.99 -40.93
C GLU A 14 12.87 1.86 -40.35
N PHE A 15 11.58 1.84 -40.69
CA PHE A 15 10.66 0.77 -40.28
C PHE A 15 11.12 -0.62 -40.75
N CYS A 16 11.52 -0.76 -42.02
CA CYS A 16 11.98 -2.04 -42.56
C CYS A 16 13.26 -2.51 -41.87
N LYS A 17 14.18 -1.60 -41.57
CA LYS A 17 15.43 -1.92 -40.87
C LYS A 17 15.15 -2.47 -39.47
N ASP A 18 14.28 -1.80 -38.71
CA ASP A 18 13.93 -2.23 -37.34
C ASP A 18 13.11 -3.53 -37.35
N ALA A 19 12.20 -3.68 -38.31
CA ALA A 19 11.41 -4.90 -38.49
C ALA A 19 12.31 -6.10 -38.80
N VAL A 20 13.24 -5.97 -39.74
CA VAL A 20 14.20 -7.03 -40.09
C VAL A 20 15.04 -7.42 -38.88
N PHE A 21 15.49 -6.45 -38.09
CA PHE A 21 16.28 -6.72 -36.89
C PHE A 21 15.47 -7.46 -35.81
N SER A 22 14.25 -7.01 -35.54
CA SER A 22 13.35 -7.62 -34.55
C SER A 22 12.94 -9.05 -34.93
N VAL A 23 12.53 -9.24 -36.20
CA VAL A 23 12.18 -10.57 -36.73
C VAL A 23 13.38 -11.50 -36.69
N SER A 24 14.58 -11.00 -37.00
CA SER A 24 15.81 -11.80 -36.92
C SER A 24 16.07 -12.28 -35.49
N ILE A 25 16.00 -11.40 -34.49
CA ILE A 25 16.21 -11.77 -33.07
C ILE A 25 15.19 -12.80 -32.60
N ALA A 26 13.90 -12.59 -32.93
CA ALA A 26 12.84 -13.53 -32.58
C ALA A 26 13.08 -14.90 -33.23
N PHE A 27 13.42 -14.93 -34.52
CA PHE A 27 13.74 -16.15 -35.25
C PHE A 27 14.94 -16.88 -34.65
N PHE A 28 16.03 -16.16 -34.33
CA PHE A 28 17.18 -16.75 -33.62
C PHE A 28 16.81 -17.33 -32.26
N GLY A 29 15.95 -16.65 -31.48
CA GLY A 29 15.48 -17.15 -30.19
C GLY A 29 14.69 -18.47 -30.31
N ILE A 30 13.75 -18.53 -31.27
CA ILE A 30 12.98 -19.75 -31.56
C ILE A 30 13.90 -20.87 -32.05
N PHE A 31 14.84 -20.55 -32.93
CA PHE A 31 15.81 -21.51 -33.45
C PHE A 31 16.65 -22.12 -32.32
N ILE A 32 17.21 -21.31 -31.42
CA ILE A 32 17.98 -21.79 -30.26
C ILE A 32 17.10 -22.63 -29.33
N ALA A 33 15.87 -22.18 -29.04
CA ALA A 33 14.93 -22.93 -28.20
C ALA A 33 14.60 -24.31 -28.81
N PHE A 34 14.38 -24.36 -30.12
CA PHE A 34 14.14 -25.61 -30.85
C PHE A 34 15.31 -26.59 -30.68
N PHE A 35 16.57 -26.13 -30.77
CA PHE A 35 17.73 -26.99 -30.51
C PHE A 35 17.83 -27.46 -29.05
N LEU A 36 17.54 -26.59 -28.07
CA LEU A 36 17.73 -26.89 -26.65
C LEU A 36 16.63 -27.78 -26.05
N TYR A 37 15.37 -27.63 -26.48
CA TYR A 37 14.25 -28.41 -25.96
C TYR A 37 14.18 -29.85 -26.50
N LYS A 38 15.14 -30.28 -27.33
CA LYS A 38 15.22 -31.60 -27.99
C LYS A 38 13.91 -32.00 -28.69
N PRO A 39 13.70 -31.60 -29.96
CA PRO A 39 12.56 -32.04 -30.74
C PRO A 39 12.69 -33.54 -31.07
N VAL A 40 11.57 -34.26 -31.01
CA VAL A 40 11.46 -35.72 -31.26
C VAL A 40 12.00 -36.15 -32.64
N TYR A 41 12.09 -35.23 -33.62
CA TYR A 41 12.55 -35.47 -34.99
C TYR A 41 13.92 -34.85 -35.32
N SER A 42 14.74 -34.51 -34.32
CA SER A 42 16.05 -33.90 -34.53
C SER A 42 17.11 -34.92 -34.99
N SER A 43 17.73 -34.69 -36.15
CA SER A 43 18.90 -35.42 -36.65
C SER A 43 20.19 -35.18 -35.84
N PHE A 44 20.17 -34.27 -34.87
CA PHE A 44 21.29 -33.90 -34.00
C PHE A 44 21.10 -34.37 -32.55
N GLN A 45 20.45 -35.52 -32.36
CA GLN A 45 20.04 -36.06 -31.05
C GLN A 45 21.22 -36.32 -30.06
N ASN A 46 22.45 -36.38 -30.57
CA ASN A 46 23.70 -36.64 -29.83
C ASN A 46 24.76 -35.52 -29.94
N LEU A 47 24.35 -34.25 -30.04
CA LEU A 47 25.29 -33.15 -29.87
C LEU A 47 25.57 -32.93 -28.38
N ASP A 48 26.67 -33.50 -27.91
CA ASP A 48 27.23 -33.39 -26.55
C ASP A 48 27.82 -31.98 -26.27
N LEU A 49 27.18 -30.92 -26.76
CA LEU A 49 27.62 -29.52 -26.62
C LEU A 49 27.69 -29.07 -25.15
N ILE A 50 26.94 -29.72 -24.26
CA ILE A 50 27.04 -29.49 -22.83
C ILE A 50 28.43 -29.90 -22.32
N ASN A 51 29.02 -30.97 -22.86
CA ASN A 51 30.36 -31.43 -22.48
C ASN A 51 31.50 -30.56 -23.04
N SER A 52 31.28 -29.80 -24.12
CA SER A 52 32.32 -28.93 -24.70
C SER A 52 32.52 -27.63 -23.93
N PHE A 53 31.47 -27.08 -23.30
CA PHE A 53 31.57 -25.88 -22.47
C PHE A 53 31.91 -26.16 -20.98
N VAL A 54 31.85 -27.41 -20.54
CA VAL A 54 31.88 -27.80 -19.11
C VAL A 54 33.27 -28.21 -18.57
N LYS A 55 34.29 -28.35 -19.42
CA LYS A 55 35.65 -28.74 -18.99
C LYS A 55 36.62 -27.55 -18.92
N MET A 56 36.63 -26.78 -17.82
CA MET A 56 37.85 -26.22 -17.15
C MET A 56 37.52 -25.16 -16.06
N GLY A 57 38.06 -25.32 -14.83
CA GLY A 57 38.51 -24.21 -13.95
C GLY A 57 37.57 -23.57 -12.90
N PRO A 58 38.12 -22.77 -11.95
CA PRO A 58 37.42 -22.13 -10.81
C PRO A 58 36.34 -21.09 -11.20
N LYS A 59 36.32 -20.62 -12.45
CA LYS A 59 35.22 -19.81 -13.02
C LYS A 59 33.86 -20.52 -12.95
N ARG A 60 33.84 -21.85 -12.84
CA ARG A 60 32.62 -22.66 -12.73
C ARG A 60 31.82 -22.38 -11.45
N ILE A 61 32.47 -22.15 -10.31
CA ILE A 61 31.77 -21.92 -9.02
C ILE A 61 30.91 -20.65 -9.09
N PHE A 62 31.41 -19.60 -9.71
CA PHE A 62 30.69 -18.34 -9.84
C PHE A 62 29.55 -18.44 -10.87
N SER A 63 29.81 -19.05 -12.03
CA SER A 63 28.80 -19.29 -13.07
C SER A 63 27.67 -20.19 -12.56
N ASP A 64 28.00 -21.25 -11.83
CA ASP A 64 27.02 -22.16 -11.24
C ASP A 64 26.18 -21.45 -10.16
N LYS A 65 26.78 -20.54 -9.38
CA LYS A 65 26.04 -19.73 -8.39
C LYS A 65 25.08 -18.73 -9.04
N ILE A 66 25.51 -18.05 -10.11
CA ILE A 66 24.65 -17.15 -10.88
C ILE A 66 23.52 -17.93 -11.53
N LYS A 67 23.85 -19.05 -12.18
CA LYS A 67 22.86 -19.93 -12.81
C LYS A 67 21.86 -20.41 -11.76
N ASN A 68 22.30 -20.96 -10.64
CA ASN A 68 21.41 -21.39 -9.56
C ASN A 68 20.55 -20.24 -9.02
N GLY A 69 21.10 -19.03 -8.89
CA GLY A 69 20.33 -17.86 -8.50
C GLY A 69 19.23 -17.48 -9.50
N ILE A 70 19.54 -17.49 -10.81
CA ILE A 70 18.56 -17.22 -11.88
C ILE A 70 17.50 -18.32 -11.93
N TYR A 71 17.90 -19.59 -11.78
CA TYR A 71 16.98 -20.73 -11.75
C TYR A 71 16.06 -20.67 -10.54
N ASP A 72 16.60 -20.42 -9.35
CA ASP A 72 15.81 -20.27 -8.12
C ASP A 72 14.85 -19.08 -8.21
N TRP A 73 15.31 -17.95 -8.76
CA TRP A 73 14.46 -16.77 -8.96
C TRP A 73 13.33 -17.03 -9.96
N SER A 74 13.64 -17.63 -11.11
CA SER A 74 12.65 -17.99 -12.14
C SER A 74 11.64 -19.02 -11.62
N TYR A 75 12.12 -20.07 -10.92
CA TYR A 75 11.31 -21.11 -10.33
C TYR A 75 10.32 -20.56 -9.31
N ASN A 76 10.77 -19.63 -8.45
CA ASN A 76 9.94 -18.96 -7.46
C ASN A 76 9.16 -17.76 -8.04
N ARG A 77 8.95 -17.70 -9.36
CA ARG A 77 8.17 -16.66 -10.07
C ARG A 77 8.55 -15.24 -9.65
N GLY A 78 9.83 -14.98 -9.55
CA GLY A 78 10.26 -13.64 -9.20
C GLY A 78 10.27 -13.33 -7.70
N TYR A 79 9.85 -14.26 -6.83
CA TYR A 79 9.44 -14.02 -5.42
C TYR A 79 8.32 -12.97 -5.27
N ILE A 80 7.61 -12.64 -6.36
CA ILE A 80 6.59 -11.59 -6.39
C ILE A 80 5.40 -11.94 -5.50
N ASP A 81 4.98 -13.20 -5.50
CA ASP A 81 3.85 -13.68 -4.70
C ASP A 81 4.13 -13.55 -3.20
N ALA A 82 5.34 -13.93 -2.77
CA ALA A 82 5.78 -13.83 -1.38
C ALA A 82 5.90 -12.36 -0.92
N PHE A 83 6.46 -11.50 -1.78
CA PHE A 83 6.50 -10.07 -1.54
C PHE A 83 5.10 -9.49 -1.39
N TYR A 84 4.17 -9.83 -2.29
CA TYR A 84 2.80 -9.31 -2.25
C TYR A 84 2.02 -9.77 -1.02
N GLY A 85 2.13 -11.06 -0.67
CA GLY A 85 1.52 -11.60 0.54
C GLY A 85 2.04 -10.92 1.80
N THR A 86 3.35 -10.74 1.91
CA THR A 86 3.97 -10.21 3.13
C THR A 86 3.78 -8.70 3.25
N PHE A 87 4.03 -7.96 2.17
CA PHE A 87 4.01 -6.50 2.22
C PHE A 87 2.58 -5.96 2.14
N PHE A 88 1.84 -6.30 1.08
CA PHE A 88 0.51 -5.74 0.86
C PHE A 88 -0.54 -6.43 1.72
N THR A 89 -0.64 -7.76 1.65
CA THR A 89 -1.76 -8.46 2.31
C THR A 89 -1.68 -8.34 3.83
N VAL A 90 -0.53 -8.66 4.44
CA VAL A 90 -0.34 -8.52 5.89
C VAL A 90 -0.28 -7.05 6.31
N GLY A 91 0.35 -6.17 5.52
CA GLY A 91 0.42 -4.73 5.80
C GLY A 91 -0.96 -4.09 5.89
N ILE A 92 -1.79 -4.28 4.86
CA ILE A 92 -3.17 -3.77 4.81
C ILE A 92 -4.00 -4.37 5.95
N ARG A 93 -3.84 -5.66 6.25
CA ARG A 93 -4.56 -6.29 7.37
C ARG A 93 -4.21 -5.67 8.73
N LYS A 94 -2.94 -5.31 8.97
CA LYS A 94 -2.53 -4.60 10.18
C LYS A 94 -3.13 -3.20 10.24
N LEU A 95 -3.10 -2.46 9.13
CA LEU A 95 -3.72 -1.14 9.04
C LEU A 95 -5.24 -1.20 9.29
N ALA A 96 -5.94 -2.17 8.74
CA ALA A 96 -7.36 -2.37 8.98
C ALA A 96 -7.68 -2.63 10.46
N LYS A 97 -6.85 -3.44 11.14
CA LYS A 97 -6.98 -3.66 12.59
C LYS A 97 -6.77 -2.37 13.38
N PHE A 98 -5.81 -1.55 12.97
CA PHE A 98 -5.56 -0.25 13.60
C PHE A 98 -6.73 0.71 13.41
N ALA A 99 -7.28 0.79 12.20
CA ALA A 99 -8.46 1.61 11.91
C ALA A 99 -9.67 1.18 12.76
N ASN A 100 -9.92 -0.14 12.87
CA ASN A 100 -10.98 -0.67 13.72
C ASN A 100 -10.74 -0.37 15.22
N PHE A 101 -9.49 -0.41 15.69
CA PHE A 101 -9.16 0.01 17.04
C PHE A 101 -9.44 1.51 17.27
N PHE A 102 -9.07 2.36 16.31
CA PHE A 102 -9.30 3.79 16.38
C PHE A 102 -10.79 4.12 16.46
N ASP A 103 -11.59 3.49 15.60
CA ASP A 103 -13.05 3.66 15.57
C ASP A 103 -13.68 3.27 16.91
N ARG A 104 -13.44 2.04 17.37
CA ARG A 104 -14.03 1.52 18.61
C ARG A 104 -13.56 2.21 19.89
N ARG A 105 -12.37 2.82 19.88
CA ARG A 105 -11.79 3.42 21.10
C ARG A 105 -11.97 4.92 21.16
N ILE A 106 -11.76 5.60 20.03
CA ILE A 106 -11.77 7.07 19.96
C ILE A 106 -13.13 7.54 19.46
N ILE A 107 -13.58 7.05 18.30
CA ILE A 107 -14.83 7.52 17.70
C ILE A 107 -16.03 7.13 18.56
N ASP A 108 -16.15 5.85 18.94
CA ASP A 108 -17.20 5.38 19.86
C ASP A 108 -17.00 5.90 21.29
N GLY A 109 -15.75 6.19 21.67
CA GLY A 109 -15.41 6.67 23.01
C GLY A 109 -15.99 8.06 23.30
N ILE A 110 -15.99 8.95 22.31
CA ILE A 110 -16.46 10.34 22.45
C ILE A 110 -17.94 10.44 22.83
N PRO A 111 -18.90 9.88 22.07
CA PRO A 111 -20.32 9.99 22.40
C PRO A 111 -20.67 9.23 23.69
N ASN A 112 -20.03 8.07 23.94
CA ASN A 112 -20.20 7.33 25.19
C ASN A 112 -19.72 8.15 26.40
N GLY A 113 -18.56 8.81 26.28
CA GLY A 113 -18.03 9.70 27.32
C GLY A 113 -18.93 10.92 27.55
N ALA A 114 -19.42 11.54 26.47
CA ALA A 114 -20.35 12.66 26.58
C ALA A 114 -21.68 12.25 27.27
N GLY A 115 -22.22 11.07 26.93
CA GLY A 115 -23.42 10.52 27.59
C GLY A 115 -23.19 10.19 29.07
N PHE A 116 -22.02 9.68 29.42
CA PHE A 116 -21.66 9.43 30.81
C PHE A 116 -21.52 10.74 31.62
N MET A 117 -20.93 11.77 31.03
CA MET A 117 -20.82 13.10 31.67
C MET A 117 -22.19 13.77 31.86
N SER A 118 -23.10 13.64 30.89
CA SER A 118 -24.44 14.21 31.01
C SER A 118 -25.24 13.55 32.13
N PHE A 119 -25.07 12.25 32.35
CA PHE A 119 -25.64 11.54 33.49
C PHE A 119 -25.17 12.12 34.83
N PHE A 120 -23.87 12.37 35.00
CA PHE A 120 -23.35 13.00 36.22
C PHE A 120 -23.88 14.40 36.45
N VAL A 121 -23.89 15.23 35.40
CA VAL A 121 -24.42 16.60 35.48
C VAL A 121 -25.90 16.56 35.90
N ALA A 122 -26.68 15.63 35.35
CA ALA A 122 -28.09 15.47 35.72
C ALA A 122 -28.26 15.07 37.19
N GLU A 123 -27.46 14.15 37.72
CA GLU A 123 -27.55 13.75 39.13
C GLU A 123 -27.13 14.89 40.07
N VAL A 124 -26.11 15.68 39.69
CA VAL A 124 -25.73 16.89 40.43
C VAL A 124 -26.89 17.89 40.46
N ILE A 125 -27.49 18.22 39.30
CA ILE A 125 -28.62 19.16 39.22
C ILE A 125 -29.81 18.66 40.06
N LYS A 126 -30.10 17.36 39.99
CA LYS A 126 -31.17 16.74 40.77
C LYS A 126 -30.92 16.84 42.27
N SER A 127 -29.69 16.62 42.74
CA SER A 127 -29.34 16.72 44.16
C SER A 127 -29.46 18.13 44.74
N VAL A 128 -29.30 19.17 43.91
CA VAL A 128 -29.48 20.58 44.31
C VAL A 128 -30.96 20.92 44.53
N GLY A 129 -31.89 20.24 43.84
CA GLY A 129 -33.34 20.41 43.96
C GLY A 129 -33.95 19.81 45.23
N GLY A 130 -33.38 20.07 46.40
CA GLY A 130 -33.73 19.45 47.69
C GLY A 130 -35.09 19.82 48.30
N GLY A 131 -36.01 20.42 47.53
CA GLY A 131 -37.43 20.62 47.91
C GLY A 131 -37.71 21.65 49.01
N ARG A 132 -36.70 22.31 49.58
CA ARG A 132 -36.88 23.31 50.65
C ARG A 132 -37.06 24.71 50.08
N ILE A 133 -38.20 25.36 50.31
CA ILE A 133 -38.49 26.75 49.85
C ILE A 133 -37.34 27.73 50.17
N SER A 134 -36.72 27.59 51.35
CA SER A 134 -35.62 28.47 51.79
C SER A 134 -34.36 28.34 50.92
N SER A 135 -34.04 27.16 50.40
CA SER A 135 -32.88 27.00 49.52
C SER A 135 -33.10 27.67 48.16
N TYR A 136 -34.31 27.57 47.60
CA TYR A 136 -34.65 28.23 46.34
C TYR A 136 -34.59 29.76 46.46
N LEU A 137 -35.13 30.32 47.55
CA LEU A 137 -35.05 31.76 47.83
C LEU A 137 -33.60 32.23 48.00
N PHE A 138 -32.76 31.46 48.68
CA PHE A 138 -31.34 31.76 48.84
C PHE A 138 -30.61 31.86 47.49
N PHE A 139 -30.79 30.88 46.59
CA PHE A 139 -30.21 30.92 45.25
C PHE A 139 -30.70 32.11 44.43
N TYR A 140 -32.00 32.46 44.52
CA TYR A 140 -32.55 33.63 43.83
C TYR A 140 -31.91 34.94 44.31
N PHE A 141 -31.86 35.18 45.62
CA PHE A 141 -31.24 36.39 46.16
C PHE A 141 -29.73 36.45 45.90
N SER A 142 -29.04 35.31 45.97
CA SER A 142 -27.62 35.21 45.59
C SER A 142 -27.39 35.59 44.13
N TYR A 143 -28.22 35.08 43.21
CA TYR A 143 -28.15 35.42 41.79
C TYR A 143 -28.35 36.92 41.54
N VAL A 144 -29.40 37.51 42.13
CA VAL A 144 -29.67 38.96 42.01
C VAL A 144 -28.50 39.79 42.56
N SER A 145 -27.91 39.39 43.69
CA SER A 145 -26.75 40.07 44.28
C SER A 145 -25.52 40.01 43.37
N ILE A 146 -25.26 38.87 42.73
CA ILE A 146 -24.12 38.71 41.80
C ILE A 146 -24.33 39.58 40.55
N CYS A 147 -25.55 39.60 39.99
CA CYS A 147 -25.88 40.44 38.83
C CYS A 147 -25.76 41.94 39.12
N LEU A 148 -26.19 42.39 40.30
CA LEU A 148 -26.03 43.79 40.71
C LEU A 148 -24.54 44.15 40.89
N LEU A 149 -23.75 43.26 41.47
CA LEU A 149 -22.33 43.47 41.68
C LEU A 149 -21.54 43.49 40.37
N SER A 150 -21.88 42.63 39.41
CA SER A 150 -21.27 42.65 38.08
C SER A 150 -21.67 43.88 37.27
N TYR A 151 -22.95 44.29 37.33
CA TYR A 151 -23.41 45.53 36.70
C TYR A 151 -22.72 46.77 37.27
N TYR A 152 -22.55 46.82 38.59
CA TYR A 152 -21.81 47.89 39.25
C TYR A 152 -20.35 47.93 38.80
N PHE A 153 -19.67 46.78 38.73
CA PHE A 153 -18.28 46.69 38.28
C PHE A 153 -18.10 47.04 36.79
N LEU A 154 -19.09 46.75 35.95
CA LEU A 154 -19.06 47.06 34.51
C LEU A 154 -19.37 48.53 34.19
N ASN A 155 -20.08 49.25 35.06
CA ASN A 155 -20.40 50.67 34.89
C ASN A 155 -19.47 51.61 35.66
N LEU A 156 -18.44 51.07 36.29
CA LEU A 156 -17.38 51.81 36.97
C LEU A 156 -16.17 51.95 36.04
#